data_AF-A0A924NAS0-F1
#
_entry.id   AF-A0A924NAS0-F1
#
_cell.length_a   1.000
_cell.length_b   1.000
_cell.length_c   1.000
_cell.angle_alpha   90.00
_cell.angle_beta   90.00
_cell.angle_gamma   90.00
#
_symmetry.space_group_name_H-M   'P 1'
#
loop_
_entity.id
_entity.type
_entity.pdbx_description
1 polymer ?
#
loop_
_entity_poly.entity_id
_entity_poly.type
_entity_poly.pdbx_seq_one_letter_code
_entity_poly.pdbx_strand_id
1 'polypeptide(L)'
;VPDAKTFLAYVASAEAQTKLNSALGQLPTNKNATVDAADPFISAGFESLSSAYALAQFFDRDAPAEMAKAGMEGFQEFMVKPERLPEILDRLEKVRGTAYK
;
A
#
# COMPACT_ATOMS: atom_id res chain seq x y z
N VAL A 1 18.70 13.66 18.99
CA VAL A 1 17.39 13.91 18.33
C VAL A 1 17.45 14.98 17.24
N PRO A 2 18.13 16.14 17.42
CA PRO A 2 18.23 17.16 16.35
C PRO A 2 18.76 16.61 15.04
N ASP A 3 19.88 15.89 15.06
CA ASP A 3 20.49 15.33 13.84
C ASP A 3 19.57 14.31 13.14
N ALA A 4 18.84 13.49 13.90
CA ALA A 4 17.86 12.56 13.35
C ALA A 4 16.71 13.31 12.65
N LYS A 5 16.23 14.42 13.23
CA LYS A 5 15.20 15.25 12.58
C LYS A 5 15.73 15.93 11.33
N THR A 6 16.96 16.45 11.37
CA THR A 6 17.63 17.04 10.20
C THR A 6 17.77 16.02 9.08
N PHE A 7 18.19 14.80 9.41
CA PHE A 7 18.29 13.71 8.44
C PHE A 7 16.93 13.33 7.85
N LEU A 8 15.90 13.16 8.69
CA LEU A 8 14.54 12.86 8.21
C LEU A 8 13.99 13.96 7.29
N ALA A 9 14.24 15.22 7.61
CA ALA A 9 13.85 16.35 6.75
C ALA A 9 14.55 16.30 5.38
N TYR A 10 15.84 15.94 5.35
CA TYR A 10 16.56 15.73 4.09
C TYR A 10 15.99 14.55 3.30
N VAL A 11 15.81 13.38 3.92
CA VAL A 11 15.29 12.17 3.24
C VAL A 11 13.88 12.39 2.68
N ALA A 12 13.06 13.20 3.33
CA ALA A 12 11.72 13.55 2.87
C ALA A 12 11.70 14.65 1.79
N SER A 13 12.83 15.30 1.48
CA SER A 13 12.91 16.35 0.46
C SER A 13 12.65 15.82 -0.95
N ALA A 14 12.16 16.68 -1.85
CA ALA A 14 11.93 16.32 -3.25
C ALA A 14 13.23 15.86 -3.94
N GLU A 15 14.36 16.53 -3.67
CA GLU A 15 15.66 16.18 -4.24
C GLU A 15 16.11 14.77 -3.82
N ALA A 16 16.08 14.47 -2.53
CA ALA A 16 16.49 13.16 -2.02
C ALA A 16 15.55 12.06 -2.54
N GLN A 17 14.24 12.31 -2.57
CA GLN A 17 13.25 11.37 -3.07
C GLN A 17 13.40 11.14 -4.59
N THR A 18 13.61 12.17 -5.41
CA THR A 18 13.91 12.01 -6.83
C THR A 18 15.15 11.13 -7.01
N LYS A 19 16.26 11.48 -6.34
CA LYS A 19 17.53 10.75 -6.49
C LYS A 19 17.40 9.28 -6.07
N LEU A 20 16.74 9.02 -4.94
CA LEU A 20 16.53 7.68 -4.43
C LEU A 20 15.67 6.84 -5.39
N ASN A 21 14.54 7.39 -5.84
CA ASN A 21 13.59 6.66 -6.67
C ASN A 21 14.08 6.46 -8.11
N SER A 22 14.91 7.34 -8.65
CA SER A 22 15.62 7.08 -9.91
C SER A 22 16.55 5.87 -9.84
N ALA A 23 17.09 5.55 -8.66
CA ALA A 23 17.91 4.36 -8.47
C ALA A 23 17.08 3.11 -8.14
N LEU A 24 15.99 3.25 -7.39
CA LEU A 24 15.15 2.12 -6.96
C LEU A 24 14.09 1.71 -8.00
N GLY A 25 13.72 2.59 -8.93
CA GLY A 25 12.59 2.37 -9.85
C GLY A 25 11.25 2.34 -9.14
N GLN A 26 11.06 3.23 -8.15
CA GLN A 26 9.85 3.30 -7.31
C GLN A 26 9.17 4.67 -7.41
N LEU A 27 7.96 4.77 -6.84
CA LEU A 27 7.23 6.04 -6.74
C LEU A 27 7.64 6.80 -5.46
N PRO A 28 8.00 8.09 -5.56
CA PRO A 28 8.34 8.89 -4.40
C PRO A 28 7.12 9.22 -3.56
N THR A 29 7.29 9.28 -2.23
CA THR A 29 6.23 9.72 -1.32
C THR A 29 6.04 11.25 -1.33
N ASN A 30 7.07 12.00 -1.72
CA ASN A 30 6.99 13.44 -1.87
C ASN A 30 6.42 13.80 -3.24
N LYS A 31 5.23 14.40 -3.29
CA LYS A 31 4.54 14.81 -4.53
C LYS A 31 5.30 15.81 -5.41
N ASN A 32 6.29 16.51 -4.86
CA ASN A 32 7.11 17.46 -5.59
C ASN A 32 8.39 16.81 -6.16
N ALA A 33 8.63 15.52 -5.88
CA ALA A 33 9.69 14.77 -6.53
C ALA A 33 9.30 14.42 -7.98
N THR A 34 10.28 14.00 -8.76
CA THR A 34 10.10 13.60 -10.15
C THR A 34 10.32 12.11 -10.29
N VAL A 35 9.68 11.53 -11.29
CA VAL A 35 9.86 10.13 -11.69
C VAL A 35 10.48 10.05 -13.09
N ASP A 36 10.94 8.87 -13.49
CA ASP A 36 11.41 8.65 -14.85
C ASP A 36 10.24 8.73 -15.84
N ALA A 37 10.25 9.79 -16.66
CA ALA A 37 9.24 10.03 -17.68
C ALA A 37 9.29 9.01 -18.84
N ALA A 38 10.40 8.29 -18.99
CA ALA A 38 10.54 7.26 -20.02
C ALA A 38 9.90 5.92 -19.60
N ASP A 39 9.65 5.70 -18.30
CA ASP A 39 8.93 4.54 -17.81
C ASP A 39 7.41 4.84 -17.81
N PRO A 40 6.63 4.22 -18.72
CA PRO A 40 5.21 4.50 -18.84
C PRO A 40 4.40 4.02 -17.63
N PHE A 41 4.85 3.00 -16.91
CA PHE A 41 4.14 2.46 -15.75
C PHE A 41 4.35 3.34 -14.52
N ILE A 42 5.60 3.76 -14.28
CA ILE A 42 5.93 4.67 -13.19
C ILE A 42 5.28 6.03 -13.43
N SER A 43 5.32 6.56 -14.65
CA SER A 43 4.69 7.84 -14.97
C SER A 43 3.17 7.81 -14.75
N ALA A 44 2.49 6.78 -15.26
CA ALA A 44 1.04 6.61 -15.06
C ALA A 44 0.67 6.39 -13.59
N GLY A 45 1.45 5.59 -12.86
CA GLY A 45 1.27 5.38 -11.43
C GLY A 45 1.44 6.67 -10.62
N PHE A 46 2.44 7.49 -10.94
CA PHE A 46 2.68 8.76 -10.27
C PHE A 46 1.51 9.73 -10.46
N GLU A 47 0.99 9.86 -11.68
CA GLU A 47 -0.18 10.72 -11.97
C GLU A 47 -1.44 10.22 -11.24
N SER A 48 -1.69 8.91 -11.31
CA SER A 48 -2.87 8.31 -10.68
C SER A 48 -2.84 8.48 -9.14
N LEU A 49 -1.70 8.22 -8.50
CA LEU A 49 -1.59 8.33 -7.05
C LEU A 49 -1.52 9.79 -6.57
N SER A 50 -0.94 10.70 -7.35
CA SER A 50 -0.87 12.13 -7.01
C SER A 50 -2.23 12.84 -7.05
N SER A 51 -3.19 12.28 -7.79
CA SER A 51 -4.56 12.81 -7.90
C SER A 51 -5.58 12.04 -7.05
N ALA A 52 -5.18 10.95 -6.40
CA ALA A 52 -6.07 10.15 -5.56
C ALA A 52 -6.55 10.95 -4.33
N TYR A 53 -7.83 10.78 -3.97
CA TYR A 53 -8.39 11.38 -2.75
C TYR A 53 -7.69 10.87 -1.48
N ALA A 54 -7.36 9.57 -1.45
CA ALA A 54 -6.67 8.92 -0.35
C ALA A 54 -5.89 7.69 -0.85
N LEU A 55 -4.91 7.25 -0.06
CA LEU A 55 -4.11 6.06 -0.31
C LEU A 55 -4.33 5.04 0.80
N ALA A 56 -4.75 3.82 0.43
CA ALA A 56 -4.72 2.66 1.32
C ALA A 56 -3.31 2.06 1.35
N GLN A 57 -2.95 1.30 2.39
CA GLN A 57 -1.65 0.64 2.50
C GLN A 57 -1.67 -0.82 2.05
N PHE A 58 -2.77 -1.26 1.42
CA PHE A 58 -3.14 -2.63 1.09
C PHE A 58 -3.85 -3.36 2.24
N PHE A 59 -4.75 -4.29 1.89
CA PHE A 59 -5.71 -4.89 2.83
C PHE A 59 -5.04 -5.53 4.06
N ASP A 60 -3.95 -6.26 3.86
CA ASP A 60 -3.25 -6.97 4.94
C ASP A 60 -2.48 -6.06 5.91
N ARG A 61 -2.21 -4.81 5.50
CA ARG A 61 -1.58 -3.76 6.33
C ARG A 61 -2.60 -2.86 7.01
N ASP A 62 -3.76 -2.69 6.39
CA ASP A 62 -4.87 -1.92 6.93
C ASP A 62 -5.76 -2.76 7.88
N ALA A 63 -5.52 -4.07 8.01
CA ALA A 63 -6.26 -4.99 8.89
C ALA A 63 -5.38 -5.56 10.04
N PRO A 64 -5.98 -5.95 11.19
CA PRO A 64 -5.31 -6.79 12.19
C PRO A 64 -4.80 -8.09 11.57
N ALA A 65 -3.71 -8.63 12.10
CA ALA A 65 -3.01 -9.77 11.51
C ALA A 65 -3.91 -10.99 11.29
N GLU A 66 -4.83 -11.28 12.23
CA GLU A 66 -5.79 -12.37 12.12
C GLU A 66 -6.76 -12.15 10.95
N MET A 67 -7.25 -10.93 10.78
CA MET A 67 -8.15 -10.58 9.68
C MET A 67 -7.42 -10.54 8.34
N ALA A 68 -6.22 -9.99 8.30
CA ALA A 68 -5.35 -9.99 7.12
C ALA A 68 -5.16 -11.41 6.59
N LYS A 69 -4.77 -12.35 7.45
CA LYS A 69 -4.58 -13.75 7.09
C LYS A 69 -5.88 -14.38 6.57
N ALA A 70 -6.97 -14.27 7.32
CA ALA A 70 -8.24 -14.88 6.95
C ALA A 70 -8.81 -14.30 5.65
N GLY A 71 -8.66 -12.98 5.44
CA GLY A 71 -9.09 -12.29 4.22
C GLY A 71 -8.29 -12.75 3.00
N MET A 72 -6.96 -12.83 3.10
CA MET A 72 -6.12 -13.30 1.99
C MET A 72 -6.43 -14.74 1.58
N GLU A 73 -6.65 -15.64 2.56
CA GLU A 73 -7.12 -17.01 2.29
C GLU A 73 -8.50 -17.02 1.61
N GLY A 74 -9.41 -16.17 2.07
CA GLY A 74 -10.74 -16.00 1.47
C GLY A 74 -10.70 -15.49 0.03
N PHE A 75 -9.84 -14.51 -0.28
CA PHE A 75 -9.69 -13.99 -1.65
C PHE A 75 -9.19 -15.08 -2.60
N GLN A 76 -8.17 -15.84 -2.19
CA GLN A 76 -7.64 -16.95 -3.00
C GLN A 76 -8.70 -18.05 -3.22
N GLU A 77 -9.45 -18.39 -2.17
CA GLU A 77 -10.51 -19.39 -2.26
C GLU A 77 -11.60 -18.94 -3.25
N PHE A 78 -12.06 -17.69 -3.15
CA PHE A 78 -13.09 -17.14 -4.03
C PHE A 78 -12.67 -17.12 -5.50
N MET A 79 -11.38 -16.84 -5.79
CA MET A 79 -10.84 -16.87 -7.15
C MET A 79 -10.95 -18.25 -7.82
N VAL A 80 -10.91 -19.34 -7.04
CA VAL A 80 -10.97 -20.72 -7.56
C VAL A 80 -12.36 -21.33 -7.40
N LYS A 81 -13.11 -20.94 -6.36
CA LYS A 81 -14.40 -21.50 -5.94
C LYS A 81 -15.38 -20.40 -5.55
N PRO A 82 -15.88 -19.61 -6.52
CA PRO A 82 -16.76 -18.47 -6.23
C PRO A 82 -18.07 -18.88 -5.56
N GLU A 83 -18.53 -20.12 -5.73
CA GLU A 83 -19.71 -20.68 -5.07
C GLU A 83 -19.58 -20.77 -3.55
N ARG A 84 -18.35 -20.75 -3.00
CA ARG A 84 -18.06 -20.79 -1.55
C ARG A 84 -18.12 -19.42 -0.87
N LEU A 85 -18.60 -18.39 -1.57
CA LEU A 85 -18.73 -17.05 -1.02
C LEU A 85 -19.46 -17.02 0.34
N PRO A 86 -20.59 -17.73 0.55
CA PRO A 86 -21.26 -17.74 1.85
C PRO A 86 -20.36 -18.25 2.98
N GLU A 87 -19.66 -19.36 2.77
CA GLU A 87 -18.77 -19.95 3.78
C GLU A 87 -17.53 -19.10 4.05
N ILE A 88 -17.02 -18.42 3.02
CA ILE A 88 -15.92 -17.45 3.17
C ILE A 88 -16.39 -16.30 4.05
N LEU A 89 -17.55 -15.70 3.76
CA LEU A 89 -18.08 -14.57 4.54
C LEU A 89 -18.39 -14.96 5.99
N ASP A 90 -18.98 -16.14 6.23
CA ASP A 90 -19.24 -16.66 7.58
C ASP A 90 -17.95 -16.82 8.39
N ARG A 91 -16.87 -17.27 7.75
CA ARG A 91 -15.56 -17.39 8.41
C ARG A 91 -14.96 -16.02 8.71
N LEU A 92 -15.02 -15.09 7.75
CA LEU A 92 -14.51 -13.73 7.94
C LEU A 92 -15.27 -12.99 9.05
N GLU A 93 -16.58 -13.18 9.18
CA GLU A 93 -17.37 -12.56 10.25
C GLU A 93 -16.99 -13.09 11.64
N LYS A 94 -16.74 -14.39 11.77
CA LYS A 94 -16.21 -14.98 13.01
C LYS A 94 -14.86 -14.39 13.39
N VAL A 95 -13.96 -14.20 12.41
CA VAL A 95 -12.65 -13.56 12.65
C VAL A 95 -12.83 -12.10 13.03
N ARG A 96 -13.69 -11.34 12.33
CA ARG A 96 -13.98 -9.94 12.62
C ARG A 96 -14.40 -9.74 14.08
N GLY A 97 -15.28 -10.59 14.60
CA GLY A 97 -15.76 -10.53 15.99
C GLY A 97 -14.70 -10.76 17.06
N THR A 98 -13.50 -11.22 16.70
CA THR A 98 -12.39 -11.47 17.64
C THR A 98 -11.18 -10.58 17.38
N ALA A 99 -10.88 -10.30 16.12
CA ALA A 99 -9.71 -9.54 15.67
C ALA A 99 -9.87 -8.03 15.90
N TYR A 100 -11.10 -7.51 15.87
CA TYR A 100 -11.41 -6.10 16.11
C TYR A 100 -12.15 -5.97 17.44
N LYS A 101 -11.40 -5.66 18.51
CA LYS A 101 -11.94 -5.37 19.85
C LYS A 101 -12.18 -3.88 20.03
#